data_AF-A0AAN0JA82-F1
#
_entry.id   AF-A0AAN0JA82-F1
#
_cell.length_a   1.000
_cell.length_b   1.000
_cell.length_c   1.000
_cell.angle_alpha   90.00
_cell.angle_beta   90.00
_cell.angle_gamma   90.00
#
_symmetry.space_group_name_H-M   'P 1'
#
loop_
_entity.id
_entity.type
_entity.pdbx_description
1 polymer ?
#
loop_
_entity_poly.entity_id
_entity_poly.type
_entity_poly.pdbx_seq_one_letter_code
_entity_poly.pdbx_strand_id
1 'polypeptide(L)'
;MSAPLSSILIALLLVLPCCFCDNHHNLESKYNFRKVLHPHYTLYWNYNPTDSNLTFAVRVETTGWVGFGISPNGGMVGSDMVIGWVQDGRSYFNDRFATAQSTPAVDMQEDWFLIRFCVSFQCCLSHWR
;
A
#
# COMPACT_ATOMS: atom_id res chain seq x y z
N MET A 1 -54.92 34.28 22.83
CA MET A 1 -55.45 33.69 21.59
C MET A 1 -54.28 33.52 20.63
N SER A 2 -53.75 32.30 20.55
CA SER A 2 -52.54 31.94 19.82
C SER A 2 -52.88 31.04 18.63
N ALA A 3 -52.44 31.40 17.43
CA ALA A 3 -52.18 30.53 16.26
C ALA A 3 -51.91 31.39 14.98
N PRO A 4 -51.22 30.88 13.93
CA PRO A 4 -50.13 29.88 13.96
C PRO A 4 -49.06 30.06 12.82
N LEU A 5 -48.11 29.10 12.76
CA LEU A 5 -47.31 28.66 11.61
C LEU A 5 -46.31 29.62 10.94
N SER A 6 -45.02 29.39 11.20
CA SER A 6 -44.04 29.34 10.10
C SER A 6 -42.98 28.29 10.42
N SER A 7 -43.33 27.05 10.09
CA SER A 7 -42.42 25.91 10.02
C SER A 7 -41.63 26.01 8.72
N ILE A 8 -40.48 26.70 8.75
CA ILE A 8 -39.45 26.48 7.73
C ILE A 8 -38.42 25.55 8.35
N LEU A 9 -38.61 24.26 8.07
CA LEU A 9 -37.56 23.26 8.14
C LEU A 9 -36.37 23.81 7.34
N ILE A 10 -35.29 24.21 8.02
CA ILE A 10 -33.98 24.28 7.38
C ILE A 10 -33.61 22.82 7.11
N ALA A 11 -33.91 22.41 5.88
CA ALA A 11 -33.53 21.13 5.33
C ALA A 11 -32.03 20.95 5.49
N LEU A 12 -31.67 20.00 6.36
CA LEU A 12 -30.65 18.99 6.09
C LEU A 12 -29.41 19.50 5.32
N LEU A 13 -28.59 20.33 5.95
CA LEU A 13 -27.21 20.59 5.50
C LEU A 13 -26.28 19.46 5.98
N LEU A 14 -26.70 18.22 5.75
CA LEU A 14 -25.84 17.03 5.80
C LEU A 14 -25.57 16.60 4.36
N VAL A 15 -24.84 17.44 3.63
CA VAL A 15 -23.95 16.93 2.58
C VAL A 15 -22.57 16.91 3.20
N LEU A 16 -22.40 16.06 4.23
CA LEU A 16 -21.09 15.48 4.48
C LEU A 16 -20.85 14.58 3.27
N PRO A 17 -19.86 14.85 2.42
CA PRO A 17 -19.48 13.90 1.40
C PRO A 17 -19.00 12.66 2.16
N CYS A 18 -19.85 11.65 2.31
CA CYS A 18 -19.46 10.29 2.69
C CYS A 18 -18.69 9.59 1.55
N CYS A 19 -18.04 10.38 0.70
CA CYS A 19 -17.23 9.98 -0.42
C CYS A 19 -15.97 10.85 -0.49
N PHE A 20 -15.34 11.15 0.66
CA PHE A 20 -13.89 11.23 0.62
C PHE A 20 -13.41 9.78 0.54
N CYS A 21 -13.43 9.22 -0.68
CA CYS A 21 -12.56 8.09 -0.99
C CYS A 21 -11.15 8.56 -0.62
N ASP A 22 -10.53 7.81 0.29
CA ASP A 22 -9.22 8.08 0.87
C ASP A 22 -8.29 8.75 -0.12
N ASN A 23 -7.57 9.78 0.35
CA ASN A 23 -6.42 10.34 -0.34
C ASN A 23 -5.58 9.18 -0.88
N HIS A 24 -5.68 8.91 -2.19
CA HIS A 24 -4.78 7.99 -2.85
C HIS A 24 -3.43 8.67 -2.80
N HIS A 25 -2.68 8.41 -1.71
CA HIS A 25 -1.40 9.03 -1.46
C HIS A 25 -0.54 8.78 -2.69
N ASN A 26 -0.28 9.85 -3.44
CA ASN A 26 0.52 9.76 -4.63
C ASN A 26 1.93 9.35 -4.19
N LEU A 27 2.33 8.10 -4.43
CA LEU A 27 3.65 7.60 -4.06
C LEU A 27 4.75 8.45 -4.69
N GLU A 28 4.50 9.02 -5.87
CA GLU A 28 5.42 9.93 -6.57
C GLU A 28 5.71 11.21 -5.78
N SER A 29 4.77 11.70 -4.98
CA SER A 29 4.99 12.90 -4.14
C SER A 29 5.53 12.57 -2.75
N LYS A 30 5.47 11.30 -2.34
CA LYS A 30 5.90 10.85 -1.01
C LYS A 30 7.34 10.32 -1.00
N TYR A 31 7.77 9.73 -2.10
CA TYR A 31 9.08 9.11 -2.23
C TYR A 31 9.96 9.87 -3.23
N ASN A 32 11.21 10.11 -2.85
CA ASN A 32 12.20 10.84 -3.63
C ASN A 32 12.76 10.00 -4.77
N PHE A 33 12.78 8.68 -4.62
CA PHE A 33 13.34 7.76 -5.59
C PHE A 33 12.30 6.75 -6.06
N ARG A 34 12.40 6.41 -7.35
CA ARG A 34 11.51 5.47 -8.03
C ARG A 34 12.26 4.69 -9.09
N LYS A 35 11.89 3.42 -9.24
CA LYS A 35 12.33 2.57 -10.34
C LYS A 35 11.19 1.65 -10.80
N VAL A 36 10.93 1.65 -12.10
CA VAL A 36 10.09 0.62 -12.74
C VAL A 36 10.95 -0.62 -12.92
N LEU A 37 10.59 -1.71 -12.25
CA LEU A 37 11.26 -3.01 -12.35
C LEU A 37 10.61 -3.90 -13.42
N HIS A 38 9.30 -3.74 -13.60
CA HIS A 38 8.47 -4.39 -14.62
C HIS A 38 7.29 -3.45 -14.94
N PRO A 39 6.62 -3.52 -16.11
CA PRO A 39 5.46 -2.67 -16.42
C PRO A 39 4.39 -2.60 -15.32
N HIS A 40 4.20 -3.69 -14.59
CA HIS A 40 3.25 -3.82 -13.48
C HIS A 40 3.91 -3.83 -12.10
N TYR A 41 5.20 -3.44 -11.99
CA TYR A 41 5.96 -3.47 -10.74
C TYR A 41 6.84 -2.22 -10.63
N THR A 42 6.44 -1.31 -9.74
CA THR A 42 7.20 -0.08 -9.47
C THR A 42 7.66 -0.05 -8.02
N LEU A 43 8.96 0.16 -7.84
CA LEU A 43 9.61 0.36 -6.56
C LEU A 43 9.78 1.86 -6.28
N TYR A 44 9.53 2.25 -5.04
CA TYR A 44 9.75 3.58 -4.50
C TYR A 44 10.56 3.45 -3.21
N TRP A 45 11.47 4.40 -2.95
CA TRP A 45 12.20 4.40 -1.68
C TRP A 45 12.63 5.79 -1.23
N ASN A 46 12.82 5.91 0.08
CA ASN A 46 13.39 7.06 0.77
C ASN A 46 14.44 6.59 1.75
N TYR A 47 15.54 7.34 1.85
CA TYR A 47 16.54 7.15 2.88
C TYR A 47 16.50 8.33 3.84
N ASN A 48 16.35 8.03 5.14
CA ASN A 48 16.45 9.02 6.21
C ASN A 48 17.81 8.85 6.93
N PRO A 49 18.77 9.77 6.75
CA PRO A 49 20.09 9.65 7.36
C PRO A 49 20.08 9.82 8.88
N THR A 50 19.05 10.47 9.45
CA THR A 50 18.97 10.72 10.90
C THR A 50 18.72 9.43 11.66
N ASP A 51 17.81 8.59 11.17
CA ASP A 51 17.43 7.32 11.81
C ASP A 51 18.09 6.11 11.13
N SER A 52 18.96 6.35 10.13
CA SER A 52 19.56 5.32 9.27
C SER A 52 18.53 4.37 8.62
N ASN A 53 17.31 4.85 8.41
CA ASN A 53 16.19 4.05 7.95
C ASN A 53 15.98 4.17 6.44
N LEU A 54 15.80 3.02 5.79
CA LEU A 54 15.44 2.91 4.39
C LEU A 54 13.97 2.46 4.29
N THR A 55 13.10 3.34 3.80
CA THR A 55 11.67 3.04 3.65
C THR A 55 11.36 2.71 2.21
N PHE A 56 10.73 1.56 2.00
CA PHE A 56 10.28 1.11 0.68
C PHE A 56 8.78 1.23 0.52
N ALA A 57 8.34 1.46 -0.72
CA ALA A 57 6.98 1.19 -1.14
C ALA A 57 7.00 0.48 -2.49
N VAL A 58 6.15 -0.52 -2.62
CA VAL A 58 6.02 -1.30 -3.84
C VAL A 58 4.59 -1.16 -4.34
N ARG A 59 4.43 -0.77 -5.61
CA ARG A 59 3.15 -0.81 -6.31
C ARG A 59 3.21 -1.93 -7.34
N VAL A 60 2.33 -2.92 -7.17
CA VAL A 60 2.21 -4.07 -8.07
C VAL A 60 0.77 -4.29 -8.49
N GLU A 61 0.54 -4.57 -9.76
CA GLU A 61 -0.73 -5.05 -10.27
C GLU A 61 -0.66 -6.58 -10.42
N THR A 62 -1.32 -7.32 -9.52
CA THR A 62 -1.35 -8.79 -9.53
C THR A 62 -2.63 -9.31 -8.86
N THR A 63 -3.03 -10.54 -9.20
CA THR A 63 -4.13 -11.27 -8.55
C THR A 63 -3.63 -12.27 -7.50
N GLY A 64 -2.31 -12.45 -7.38
CA GLY A 64 -1.68 -13.39 -6.47
C GLY A 64 -0.95 -12.72 -5.31
N TRP A 65 0.25 -13.21 -5.04
CA TRP A 65 1.15 -12.66 -4.04
C TRP A 65 2.19 -11.75 -4.69
N VAL A 66 2.78 -10.89 -3.87
CA VAL A 66 3.91 -10.01 -4.21
C VAL A 66 5.08 -10.38 -3.30
N GLY A 67 6.27 -10.57 -3.89
CA GLY A 67 7.51 -10.72 -3.15
C GLY A 67 8.47 -9.58 -3.48
N PHE A 68 9.13 -9.03 -2.47
CA PHE A 68 10.17 -8.02 -2.60
C PHE A 68 11.34 -8.39 -1.69
N GLY A 69 12.57 -8.27 -2.17
CA GLY A 69 13.73 -8.55 -1.36
C GLY A 69 14.97 -7.81 -1.82
N ILE A 70 15.94 -7.74 -0.92
CA ILE A 70 17.25 -7.15 -1.15
C ILE A 70 18.28 -8.26 -1.01
N SER A 71 19.25 -8.28 -1.92
CA SER A 71 20.37 -9.20 -1.82
C SER A 71 21.69 -8.55 -2.23
N PRO A 72 22.82 -9.05 -1.71
CA PRO A 72 24.13 -8.52 -2.05
C PRO A 72 24.49 -8.66 -3.53
N ASN A 73 23.91 -9.66 -4.22
CA ASN A 73 24.26 -10.03 -5.59
C ASN A 73 23.10 -9.91 -6.60
N GLY A 74 21.92 -9.45 -6.15
CA GLY A 74 20.70 -9.38 -6.95
C GLY A 74 20.03 -10.74 -7.23
N GLY A 75 20.58 -11.84 -6.73
CA GLY A 75 20.01 -13.18 -6.80
C GLY A 75 19.16 -13.50 -5.57
N MET A 76 18.40 -14.60 -5.63
CA MET A 76 17.51 -15.03 -4.55
C MET A 76 18.26 -15.56 -3.32
N VAL A 77 19.34 -16.31 -3.51
CA VAL A 77 20.08 -16.92 -2.39
C VAL A 77 20.82 -15.85 -1.60
N GLY A 78 20.59 -15.82 -0.29
CA GLY A 78 21.09 -14.79 0.62
C GLY A 78 20.27 -13.49 0.56
N SER A 79 19.06 -13.52 -0.01
CA SER A 79 18.16 -12.38 0.06
C SER A 79 17.39 -12.39 1.36
N ASP A 80 17.23 -11.19 1.89
CA ASP A 80 16.24 -10.87 2.89
C ASP A 80 15.01 -10.27 2.19
N MET A 81 13.83 -10.83 2.44
CA MET A 81 12.65 -10.61 1.60
C MET A 81 11.33 -10.71 2.33
N VAL A 82 10.37 -9.95 1.82
CA VAL A 82 9.01 -9.91 2.33
C VAL A 82 8.04 -10.43 1.27
N ILE A 83 7.05 -11.20 1.72
CA ILE A 83 5.97 -11.69 0.87
C ILE A 83 4.63 -11.22 1.42
N GLY A 84 3.86 -10.54 0.57
CA GLY A 84 2.53 -10.06 0.90
C GLY A 84 1.46 -10.54 -0.08
N TRP A 85 0.26 -10.78 0.41
CA TRP A 85 -0.90 -11.14 -0.42
C TRP A 85 -2.21 -10.71 0.26
N VAL A 86 -3.30 -10.84 -0.50
CA VAL A 86 -4.65 -10.55 -0.01
C VAL A 86 -5.46 -11.81 -0.09
N GLN A 87 -6.11 -12.17 1.00
CA GLN A 87 -7.05 -13.29 1.04
C GLN A 87 -8.23 -12.89 1.92
N ASP A 88 -9.44 -13.06 1.38
CA ASP A 88 -10.71 -12.74 2.07
C ASP A 88 -10.78 -11.29 2.61
N GLY A 89 -10.27 -10.34 1.82
CA GLY A 89 -10.21 -8.92 2.19
C GLY A 89 -9.19 -8.58 3.26
N ARG A 90 -8.40 -9.55 3.71
CA ARG A 90 -7.32 -9.36 4.70
C ARG A 90 -5.97 -9.37 4.02
N SER A 91 -5.11 -8.43 4.41
CA SER A 91 -3.72 -8.38 3.99
C SER A 91 -2.86 -9.27 4.88
N TYR A 92 -2.00 -10.06 4.26
CA TYR A 92 -0.98 -10.86 4.91
C TYR A 92 0.39 -10.37 4.47
N PHE A 93 1.36 -10.43 5.37
CA PHE A 93 2.73 -10.01 5.15
C PHE A 93 3.65 -10.88 6.01
N ASN A 94 4.72 -11.41 5.44
CA ASN A 94 5.68 -12.24 6.15
C ASN A 94 7.10 -11.85 5.74
N ASP A 95 7.94 -11.68 6.75
CA ASP A 95 9.39 -11.57 6.60
C ASP A 95 10.02 -12.96 6.41
N ARG A 96 11.02 -13.06 5.54
CA ARG A 96 11.60 -14.32 5.08
C ARG A 96 13.04 -14.16 4.62
N PHE A 97 13.84 -15.17 4.94
CA PHE A 97 15.20 -15.27 4.44
C PHE A 97 15.37 -16.45 3.47
N ALA A 98 15.94 -16.16 2.30
CA ALA A 98 16.11 -17.14 1.23
C ALA A 98 17.50 -17.80 1.28
N THR A 99 17.59 -19.00 1.85
CA THR A 99 18.84 -19.79 1.92
C THR A 99 19.15 -20.58 0.65
N ALA A 100 18.17 -20.76 -0.23
CA ALA A 100 18.26 -21.50 -1.49
C ALA A 100 17.27 -20.95 -2.52
N GLN A 101 17.36 -21.42 -3.77
CA GLN A 101 16.35 -21.17 -4.81
C GLN A 101 15.11 -22.04 -4.60
N SER A 102 14.45 -21.86 -3.47
CA SER A 102 13.23 -22.57 -3.07
C SER A 102 12.35 -21.63 -2.25
N THR A 103 11.12 -22.03 -1.94
CA THR A 103 10.24 -21.24 -1.06
C THR A 103 10.99 -20.84 0.22
N PRO A 104 11.20 -19.53 0.46
CA PRO A 104 11.95 -19.04 1.60
C PRO A 104 11.25 -19.42 2.91
N ALA A 105 12.02 -19.83 3.91
CA ALA A 105 11.49 -20.05 5.25
C ALA A 105 11.11 -18.69 5.88
N VAL A 106 10.17 -18.72 6.82
CA VAL A 106 9.88 -17.53 7.66
C VAL A 106 11.12 -17.23 8.49
N ASP A 107 11.55 -15.97 8.48
CA ASP A 107 12.70 -15.55 9.29
C ASP A 107 12.28 -15.43 10.76
N MET A 108 13.18 -15.80 11.68
CA MET A 108 13.00 -15.62 13.12
C MET A 108 13.55 -14.27 13.61
N GLN A 109 14.35 -13.58 12.78
CA GLN A 109 14.69 -12.17 12.96
C GLN A 109 13.77 -11.34 12.07
N GLU A 110 13.11 -10.35 12.66
CA GLU A 110 12.26 -9.40 11.95
C GLU A 110 13.10 -8.16 11.64
N ASP A 111 13.68 -8.12 10.44
CA ASP A 111 14.45 -6.98 9.96
C ASP A 111 13.55 -5.99 9.18
N TRP A 112 12.32 -6.43 8.83
CA TRP A 112 11.32 -5.64 8.13
C TRP A 112 10.15 -5.21 9.01
N PHE A 113 9.94 -3.89 9.12
CA PHE A 113 8.77 -3.34 9.78
C PHE A 113 7.70 -2.93 8.75
N LEU A 114 6.58 -3.64 8.73
CA LEU A 114 5.44 -3.27 7.88
C LEU A 114 4.79 -1.97 8.38
N ILE A 115 4.94 -0.89 7.62
CA ILE A 115 4.28 0.39 7.92
C ILE A 115 2.83 0.40 7.44
N ARG A 116 2.59 -0.07 6.20
CA ARG A 116 1.26 -0.11 5.59
C ARG A 116 1.22 -1.08 4.42
N PHE A 117 0.19 -1.92 4.37
CA PHE A 117 -0.19 -2.65 3.18
C PHE A 117 -1.54 -2.11 2.69
N CYS A 118 -1.63 -1.76 1.41
CA CYS A 118 -2.85 -1.20 0.84
C CYS A 118 -3.14 -1.84 -0.52
N VAL A 119 -4.35 -2.32 -0.67
CA VAL A 119 -4.87 -2.88 -1.91
C VAL A 119 -5.75 -1.83 -2.52
N SER A 120 -5.22 -1.12 -3.51
CA SER A 120 -6.02 -0.21 -4.32
C SER A 120 -6.72 -1.03 -5.40
N PHE A 121 -7.98 -1.41 -5.17
CA PHE A 121 -8.86 -1.65 -6.30
C PHE A 121 -9.07 -0.30 -6.96
N GLN A 122 -8.40 -0.07 -8.10
CA GLN A 122 -8.75 1.07 -8.94
C GLN A 122 -10.17 0.78 -9.44
N CYS A 123 -11.18 1.20 -8.67
CA CYS A 123 -12.54 1.30 -9.18
C CYS A 123 -12.47 2.26 -10.35
N CYS A 124 -12.44 1.73 -11.57
CA CYS A 124 -12.67 2.48 -12.79
C CYS A 124 -14.06 3.12 -12.71
N LEU A 125 -14.12 4.36 -12.24
CA LEU A 125 -15.21 5.32 -12.47
C LEU A 125 -14.53 6.70 -12.49
N SER A 126 -13.93 7.11 -13.59
CA SER A 126 -14.69 7.83 -14.62
C SER A 126 -14.07 7.67 -16.02
N HIS A 127 -14.62 6.74 -16.79
CA HIS A 127 -14.70 6.91 -18.25
C HIS A 127 -16.18 7.00 -18.60
N TRP A 128 -16.70 8.22 -18.66
CA TRP A 128 -17.88 8.53 -19.46
C TRP A 128 -17.42 9.56 -20.50
N ARG A 129 -17.33 9.12 -21.76
CA ARG A 129 -17.65 9.99 -22.89
C ARG A 129 -19.17 10.04 -23.01
#